data_AF-A0A6V8DE81-F1
#
_entry.id   AF-A0A6V8DE81-F1
#
_cell.length_a   1.000
_cell.length_b   1.000
_cell.length_c   1.000
_cell.angle_alpha   90.00
_cell.angle_beta   90.00
_cell.angle_gamma   90.00
#
_symmetry.space_group_name_H-M   'P 1'
#
loop_
_entity.id
_entity.type
_entity.pdbx_description
1 polymer ?
#
loop_
_entity_poly.entity_id
_entity_poly.type
_entity_poly.pdbx_seq_one_letter_code
_entity_poly.pdbx_strand_id
1 'polypeptide(L)'
;MFLVNHCPLLLLNERGANVTPDKLPAAVVAPVFEACDDHLREVVDVLAATRVVGVGAYAADRAQRALNGAKGLGMSPSGRPVMLDKCWHPSPASPLANRNGGADWRAQVREVLLRVQEMD
;
A
#
# COMPACT_ATOMS: atom_id res chain seq x y z
N MET A 1 3.79 -14.27 5.01
CA MET A 1 3.23 -12.91 4.95
C MET A 1 4.16 -11.98 5.71
N PHE A 2 4.47 -10.82 5.14
CA PHE A 2 5.22 -9.76 5.79
C PHE A 2 4.41 -8.47 5.69
N LEU A 3 4.44 -7.62 6.72
CA LEU A 3 3.71 -6.36 6.76
C LEU A 3 4.70 -5.21 6.91
N VAL A 4 4.57 -4.21 6.06
CA VAL A 4 5.45 -3.04 6.03
C VAL A 4 4.65 -1.80 5.68
N ASN A 5 5.04 -0.65 6.22
CA ASN A 5 4.53 0.64 5.76
C ASN A 5 5.33 1.10 4.55
N HIS A 6 4.67 1.61 3.52
CA HIS A 6 5.33 2.27 2.39
C HIS A 6 6.28 3.37 2.87
N CYS A 7 5.85 4.16 3.85
CA CYS A 7 6.63 5.27 4.39
C CYS A 7 6.70 5.17 5.92
N PRO A 8 7.90 5.15 6.52
CA PRO A 8 8.07 4.98 7.97
C PRO A 8 7.87 6.28 8.75
N LEU A 9 7.67 7.42 8.07
CA LEU A 9 7.58 8.73 8.69
C LEU A 9 6.16 9.09 9.11
N LEU A 10 6.04 9.68 10.29
CA LEU A 10 4.84 10.40 10.74
C LEU A 10 5.12 11.90 10.65
N LEU A 11 4.29 12.62 9.89
CA LEU A 11 4.44 14.06 9.70
C LEU A 11 3.44 14.79 10.59
N LEU A 12 3.92 15.71 11.42
CA LEU A 12 3.10 16.48 12.35
C LEU A 12 3.24 17.97 12.05
N ASN A 13 2.14 18.72 12.22
CA ASN A 13 2.21 20.18 12.21
C ASN A 13 2.64 20.72 13.59
N GLU A 14 2.80 22.04 13.70
CA GLU A 14 3.20 22.73 14.94
C GLU A 14 2.24 22.48 16.12
N ARG A 15 1.00 22.07 15.86
CA ARG A 15 -0.01 21.73 16.88
C ARG A 15 0.00 20.24 17.25
N GLY A 16 0.92 19.46 16.70
CA GLY A 16 1.02 18.01 16.91
C GLY A 16 -0.05 17.19 16.19
N ALA A 17 -0.80 17.77 15.25
CA ALA A 17 -1.79 17.05 14.47
C ALA A 17 -1.14 16.34 13.27
N ASN A 18 -1.64 15.15 12.93
CA ASN A 18 -1.18 14.38 11.78
C ASN A 18 -1.40 15.16 10.47
N VAL A 19 -0.33 15.32 9.70
CA VAL A 19 -0.35 15.92 8.37
C VAL A 19 -0.21 14.79 7.37
N THR A 20 -1.26 14.57 6.60
CA THR A 20 -1.21 13.62 5.50
C THR A 20 -0.40 14.21 4.35
N PRO A 21 0.38 13.38 3.62
CA PRO A 21 1.24 13.83 2.54
C PRO A 21 0.55 14.73 1.48
N ASP A 22 -0.74 14.52 1.21
CA ASP A 22 -1.56 15.33 0.29
C ASP A 22 -1.76 16.79 0.72
N LYS A 23 -1.50 17.10 1.99
CA LYS A 23 -1.61 18.46 2.56
C LYS A 23 -0.30 19.24 2.53
N LEU A 24 0.77 18.64 2.01
CA LEU A 24 2.07 19.27 1.87
C LEU A 24 2.28 19.75 0.44
N PRO A 25 3.10 20.81 0.21
CA PRO A 25 3.45 21.22 -1.14
C PRO A 25 4.07 20.06 -1.92
N ALA A 26 3.66 19.88 -3.17
CA ALA A 26 4.10 18.76 -4.00
C ALA A 26 5.63 18.63 -4.08
N ALA A 27 6.33 19.77 -4.22
CA ALA A 27 7.79 19.81 -4.28
C ALA A 27 8.48 19.33 -2.98
N VAL A 28 7.81 19.43 -1.83
CA VAL A 28 8.34 18.97 -0.55
C VAL A 28 8.09 17.47 -0.37
N VAL A 29 6.92 16.99 -0.78
CA VAL A 29 6.52 15.60 -0.52
C VAL A 29 7.02 14.63 -1.60
N ALA A 30 7.24 15.10 -2.82
CA ALA A 30 7.76 14.30 -3.94
C ALA A 30 9.05 13.52 -3.58
N PRO A 31 10.12 14.12 -3.04
CA PRO A 31 11.32 13.36 -2.69
C PRO A 31 11.09 12.34 -1.56
N VAL A 32 10.17 12.61 -0.63
CA VAL A 32 9.79 11.64 0.42
C VAL A 32 9.10 10.44 -0.20
N PHE A 33 8.20 10.69 -1.14
CA PHE A 33 7.50 9.66 -1.90
C PHE A 33 8.44 8.82 -2.75
N GLU A 34 9.39 9.43 -3.46
CA GLU A 34 10.40 8.71 -4.22
C GLU A 34 11.23 7.78 -3.32
N ALA A 35 11.72 8.28 -2.18
CA ALA A 35 12.46 7.46 -1.22
C ALA A 35 11.61 6.32 -0.64
N CYS A 36 10.32 6.56 -0.38
CA CYS A 36 9.40 5.54 0.11
C CYS A 36 9.01 4.52 -0.99
N ASP A 37 9.00 4.90 -2.28
CA ASP A 37 8.86 3.96 -3.41
C ASP A 37 10.10 3.08 -3.55
N ASP A 38 11.30 3.66 -3.43
CA ASP A 38 12.56 2.91 -3.47
C ASP A 38 12.64 1.91 -2.33
N HIS A 39 12.24 2.31 -1.12
CA HIS A 39 12.11 1.39 0.01
C HIS A 39 11.18 0.21 -0.31
N LEU A 40 10.00 0.47 -0.89
CA LEU A 40 9.07 -0.60 -1.28
C LEU A 40 9.68 -1.54 -2.33
N ARG A 41 10.35 -1.00 -3.35
CA ARG A 41 11.06 -1.76 -4.39
C ARG A 41 12.09 -2.70 -3.79
N GLU A 42 12.93 -2.20 -2.88
CA GLU A 42 13.95 -3.00 -2.19
C GLU A 42 13.33 -4.13 -1.36
N VAL A 43 12.29 -3.82 -0.57
CA VAL A 43 11.59 -4.83 0.24
C VAL A 43 11.00 -5.94 -0.63
N VAL A 44 10.37 -5.59 -1.75
CA VAL A 44 9.79 -6.55 -2.70
C VAL A 44 10.85 -7.48 -3.28
N ASP A 45 12.04 -6.95 -3.60
CA ASP A 45 13.13 -7.77 -4.14
C ASP A 45 13.81 -8.64 -3.09
N VAL A 46 14.16 -8.08 -1.93
CA VAL A 46 14.82 -8.83 -0.85
C VAL A 46 13.95 -9.98 -0.35
N LEU A 47 12.64 -9.77 -0.22
CA LEU A 47 11.70 -10.81 0.21
C LEU A 47 11.31 -11.77 -0.92
N ALA A 48 11.78 -11.53 -2.15
CA ALA A 48 11.32 -12.20 -3.35
C ALA A 48 9.78 -12.24 -3.43
N ALA A 49 9.11 -11.15 -3.03
CA ALA A 49 7.66 -11.10 -2.95
C ALA A 49 7.05 -11.31 -4.34
N THR A 50 6.04 -12.18 -4.43
CA THR A 50 5.28 -12.45 -5.66
C THR A 50 3.96 -11.67 -5.71
N ARG A 51 3.56 -11.09 -4.58
CA ARG A 51 2.31 -10.34 -4.44
C ARG A 51 2.44 -9.23 -3.40
N VAL A 52 1.91 -8.05 -3.73
CA VAL A 52 1.79 -6.89 -2.84
C VAL A 52 0.32 -6.53 -2.72
N VAL A 53 -0.16 -6.41 -1.47
CA VAL A 53 -1.54 -6.00 -1.18
C VAL A 53 -1.52 -4.63 -0.51
N GLY A 54 -1.99 -3.61 -1.22
CA GLY A 54 -2.15 -2.27 -0.67
C GLY A 54 -3.30 -2.21 0.32
N VAL A 55 -3.02 -1.88 1.58
CA VAL A 55 -4.05 -1.64 2.61
C VAL A 55 -4.61 -0.23 2.45
N GLY A 56 -5.77 -0.12 1.80
CA GLY A 56 -6.38 1.17 1.45
C GLY A 56 -5.88 1.76 0.13
N ALA A 57 -6.53 2.85 -0.29
CA ALA A 57 -6.31 3.46 -1.60
C ALA A 57 -4.89 4.01 -1.77
N TYR A 58 -4.35 4.67 -0.73
CA TYR A 58 -2.99 5.23 -0.75
C TYR A 58 -1.94 4.15 -1.00
N ALA A 59 -1.90 3.10 -0.18
CA ALA A 59 -0.90 2.04 -0.31
C ALA A 59 -1.01 1.31 -1.66
N ALA A 60 -2.23 1.11 -2.17
CA ALA A 60 -2.45 0.50 -3.47
C ALA A 60 -1.94 1.37 -4.64
N ASP A 61 -2.18 2.69 -4.60
CA ASP A 61 -1.69 3.63 -5.62
C ASP A 61 -0.15 3.73 -5.58
N ARG A 62 0.46 3.79 -4.37
CA ARG A 62 1.92 3.79 -4.23
C ARG A 62 2.55 2.50 -4.75
N ALA A 63 2.00 1.33 -4.43
CA ALA A 63 2.49 0.06 -4.96
C ALA A 63 2.42 0.00 -6.50
N GLN A 64 1.33 0.50 -7.11
CA GLN A 64 1.21 0.58 -8.56
C GLN A 64 2.28 1.51 -9.16
N ARG A 65 2.51 2.69 -8.59
CA ARG A 65 3.53 3.62 -9.11
C ARG A 65 4.94 3.08 -8.94
N ALA A 66 5.27 2.59 -7.74
CA ALA A 66 6.61 2.10 -7.42
C ALA A 66 7.01 0.93 -8.33
N LEU A 67 6.08 0.02 -8.64
CA LEU A 67 6.35 -1.22 -9.37
C LEU A 67 5.91 -1.16 -10.85
N ASN A 68 5.71 0.03 -11.41
CA ASN A 68 5.26 0.23 -12.80
C ASN A 68 4.02 -0.61 -13.16
N GLY A 69 3.06 -0.64 -12.24
CA GLY A 69 1.91 -1.51 -12.26
C GLY A 69 0.87 -1.14 -13.32
N ALA A 70 0.39 -2.14 -14.05
CA ALA A 70 -0.74 -2.03 -14.98
C ALA A 70 -1.62 -3.29 -14.88
N LYS A 71 -2.95 -3.09 -14.86
CA LYS A 71 -3.94 -4.19 -14.83
C LYS A 71 -3.72 -5.23 -13.71
N GLY A 72 -3.23 -4.79 -12.54
CA GLY A 72 -2.98 -5.67 -11.39
C GLY A 72 -1.64 -6.42 -11.43
N LEU A 73 -0.75 -6.10 -12.37
CA LEU A 73 0.59 -6.66 -12.45
C LEU A 73 1.62 -5.54 -12.41
N GLY A 74 2.64 -5.68 -11.58
CA GLY A 74 3.84 -4.83 -11.55
C GLY A 74 5.10 -5.64 -11.77
N MET A 75 6.24 -4.97 -11.76
CA MET A 75 7.55 -5.54 -11.94
C MET A 75 8.46 -5.18 -10.77
N SER A 76 9.15 -6.17 -10.20
CA SER A 76 10.21 -5.93 -9.24
C SER A 76 11.44 -5.32 -9.93
N PRO A 77 12.37 -4.68 -9.20
CA PRO A 77 13.62 -4.17 -9.78
C PRO A 77 14.44 -5.25 -10.49
N SER A 78 14.44 -6.48 -9.97
CA SER A 78 15.07 -7.65 -10.60
C SER A 78 14.31 -8.20 -11.83
N GLY A 79 13.24 -7.54 -12.29
CA GLY A 79 12.47 -7.92 -13.47
C GLY A 79 11.49 -9.07 -13.27
N ARG A 80 11.09 -9.38 -12.02
CA ARG A 80 10.09 -10.42 -11.75
C ARG A 80 8.67 -9.85 -11.78
N PRO A 81 7.68 -10.58 -12.32
CA PRO A 81 6.28 -10.19 -12.18
C PRO A 81 5.85 -10.22 -10.71
N VAL A 82 5.08 -9.20 -10.30
CA VAL A 82 4.52 -9.06 -8.95
C VAL A 82 3.05 -8.72 -9.07
N MET A 83 2.17 -9.56 -8.50
CA MET A 83 0.74 -9.28 -8.46
C MET A 83 0.45 -8.11 -7.52
N LEU A 84 -0.38 -7.17 -7.97
CA LEU A 84 -0.77 -5.99 -7.22
C LEU A 84 -2.25 -6.04 -6.90
N ASP A 85 -2.56 -6.14 -5.61
CA ASP A 85 -3.92 -6.20 -5.09
C ASP A 85 -4.17 -5.10 -4.06
N LYS A 86 -5.43 -4.98 -3.62
CA LYS A 86 -5.81 -4.05 -2.56
C LYS A 86 -6.87 -4.63 -1.64
N CYS A 87 -6.80 -4.25 -0.37
CA CYS A 87 -7.85 -4.51 0.61
C CYS A 87 -8.31 -3.20 1.26
N TRP A 88 -9.44 -3.25 1.96
CA TRP A 88 -9.95 -2.08 2.68
C TRP A 88 -9.06 -1.73 3.87
N HIS A 89 -8.85 -0.44 4.10
CA HIS A 89 -8.11 0.03 5.28
C HIS A 89 -8.97 -0.12 6.54
N PRO A 90 -8.40 -0.57 7.68
CA PRO A 90 -9.14 -0.75 8.94
C PRO A 90 -9.50 0.55 9.67
N SER A 91 -9.34 1.72 9.04
CA SER A 91 -9.45 2.99 9.78
C SER A 91 -10.91 3.23 10.16
N PRO A 92 -11.20 3.58 11.42
CA PRO A 92 -12.57 3.91 11.84
C PRO A 92 -13.12 5.15 11.14
N ALA A 93 -12.28 5.94 10.47
CA ALA A 93 -12.75 7.04 9.62
C ALA A 93 -13.46 6.55 8.34
N SER A 94 -13.32 5.27 7.96
CA SER A 94 -14.00 4.70 6.79
C SER A 94 -15.34 4.06 7.19
N PRO A 95 -16.47 4.41 6.56
CA PRO A 95 -17.74 3.74 6.79
C PRO A 95 -17.69 2.22 6.53
N LEU A 96 -16.90 1.80 5.53
CA LEU A 96 -16.72 0.39 5.17
C LEU A 96 -15.99 -0.41 6.25
N ALA A 97 -15.13 0.23 7.03
CA ALA A 97 -14.42 -0.42 8.14
C ALA A 97 -15.34 -0.69 9.34
N ASN A 98 -16.39 0.12 9.52
CA ASN A 98 -17.28 0.06 10.68
C ASN A 98 -18.59 -0.71 10.42
N ARG A 99 -18.97 -0.88 9.14
CA ARG A 99 -20.23 -1.55 8.77
C ARG A 99 -20.32 -2.93 9.43
N ASN A 100 -21.48 -3.24 10.01
CA ASN A 100 -21.75 -4.49 10.73
C ASN A 100 -20.72 -4.79 11.83
N GLY A 101 -20.27 -3.78 12.59
CA GLY A 101 -19.25 -3.95 13.62
C GLY A 101 -17.90 -4.41 13.06
N GLY A 102 -17.59 -3.98 11.83
CA GLY A 102 -16.39 -4.35 11.08
C GLY A 102 -16.36 -5.79 10.57
N ALA A 103 -17.47 -6.53 10.64
CA ALA A 103 -17.55 -7.89 10.08
C ALA A 103 -17.24 -7.90 8.58
N ASP A 104 -17.74 -6.90 7.86
CA ASP A 104 -17.55 -6.78 6.41
C ASP A 104 -16.08 -6.50 6.05
N TRP A 105 -15.41 -5.63 6.81
CA TRP A 105 -13.98 -5.41 6.64
C TRP A 105 -13.17 -6.69 6.90
N ARG A 106 -13.48 -7.42 7.97
CA ARG A 106 -12.82 -8.70 8.28
C ARG A 106 -13.04 -9.73 7.17
N ALA A 107 -14.24 -9.80 6.61
CA ALA A 107 -14.55 -10.69 5.50
C ALA A 107 -13.77 -10.28 4.23
N GLN A 108 -13.76 -9.00 3.88
CA GLN A 108 -13.10 -8.48 2.68
C GLN A 108 -11.59 -8.69 2.71
N VAL A 109 -10.93 -8.36 3.82
CA VAL A 109 -9.47 -8.56 3.95
C VAL A 109 -9.13 -10.05 3.91
N ARG A 110 -9.92 -10.92 4.56
CA ARG A 110 -9.71 -12.37 4.50
C ARG A 110 -9.83 -12.90 3.08
N GLU A 111 -10.88 -12.50 2.36
CA GLU A 111 -11.06 -12.89 0.96
C GLU A 111 -9.85 -12.51 0.11
N VAL A 112 -9.38 -11.26 0.22
CA VAL A 112 -8.21 -10.79 -0.53
C VAL A 112 -6.93 -11.53 -0.14
N LEU A 113 -6.70 -11.80 1.14
CA LEU A 113 -5.47 -12.48 1.59
C LEU A 113 -5.45 -13.98 1.30
N LEU A 114 -6.62 -14.63 1.26
CA LEU A 114 -6.73 -16.07 1.04
C LEU A 114 -6.94 -16.45 -0.43
N ARG A 115 -7.25 -15.49 -1.31
CA ARG A 115 -7.36 -15.74 -2.74
C ARG A 115 -6.00 -16.20 -3.31
N VAL A 116 -5.99 -17.39 -3.88
CA VAL A 116 -4.89 -17.84 -4.74
C VAL A 116 -5.11 -17.20 -6.10
N GLN A 117 -4.11 -16.48 -6.61
CA GLN A 117 -4.09 -16.01 -7.99
C GLN A 117 -3.00 -16.78 -8.72
N GLU A 118 -3.40 -17.48 -9.78
CA GLU A 118 -2.48 -18.10 -10.74
C GLU A 118 -1.96 -17.00 -11.68
N MET A 119 -0.65 -16.98 -11.90
CA MET A 119 -0.01 -16.14 -12.91
C MET A 119 -0.03 -16.96 -14.22
N ASP A 120 -1.02 -16.70 -15.08
CA ASP A 120 -1.06 -17.21 -16.45
C ASP A 120 0.02 -16.56 -17.34
#